data_AF-A0A851E9F4-F1
#
_entry.id   AF-A0A851E9F4-F1
#
_cell.length_a   1.000
_cell.length_b   1.000
_cell.length_c   1.000
_cell.angle_alpha   90.00
_cell.angle_beta   90.00
_cell.angle_gamma   90.00
#
_symmetry.space_group_name_H-M   'P 1'
#
loop_
_entity.id
_entity.type
_entity.pdbx_description
1 polymer ?
#
loop_
_entity_poly.entity_id
_entity_poly.type
_entity_poly.pdbx_seq_one_letter_code
_entity_poly.pdbx_strand_id
1 'polypeptide(L)'
;LFHYRLTISAECPMRLVDFPMDGHACPLKFGSYAYPKSEMIYTWTKGPEKSVEVPEESSSLVQYDLLGHTVSSETIKSITG
;
A
#
# COMPACT_ATOMS: atom_id res chain seq x y z
N LEU A 1 11.92 -9.63 17.06
CA LEU A 1 11.15 -9.14 15.89
C LEU A 1 10.56 -7.78 16.28
N PHE A 2 10.78 -6.74 15.49
CA PHE A 2 10.22 -5.41 15.75
C PHE A 2 8.90 -5.25 15.00
N HIS A 3 7.87 -4.77 15.69
CA HIS A 3 6.55 -4.48 15.13
C HIS A 3 6.06 -3.15 15.68
N TYR A 4 5.37 -2.39 14.84
CA TYR A 4 4.83 -1.08 15.17
C TYR A 4 3.35 -1.03 14.82
N ARG A 5 2.56 -0.33 15.62
CA ARG A 5 1.17 0.01 15.30
C ARG A 5 1.14 1.44 14.77
N LEU A 6 0.76 1.62 13.51
CA LEU A 6 0.75 2.90 12.83
C LEU A 6 -0.66 3.21 12.31
N THR A 7 -1.04 4.48 12.36
CA THR A 7 -2.19 5.02 11.63
C THR A 7 -1.64 5.87 10.51
N ILE A 8 -1.83 5.44 9.26
CA ILE A 8 -1.22 6.08 8.09
C ILE A 8 -2.32 6.84 7.34
N SER A 9 -2.13 8.14 7.18
CA SER A 9 -2.90 8.94 6.22
C SER A 9 -2.09 9.02 4.93
N ALA A 10 -2.59 8.39 3.87
CA ALA A 10 -1.92 8.31 2.58
C ALA A 10 -2.75 8.99 1.49
N GLU A 11 -2.08 9.41 0.42
CA GLU A 11 -2.73 9.95 -0.77
C GLU A 11 -3.39 8.84 -1.60
N CYS A 12 -4.63 9.05 -2.02
CA CYS A 12 -5.29 8.22 -3.01
C CYS A 12 -5.81 9.09 -4.16
N PRO A 13 -5.11 9.11 -5.32
CA PRO A 13 -5.54 9.91 -6.47
C PRO A 13 -6.76 9.27 -7.14
N MET A 14 -7.94 9.84 -6.91
CA MET A 14 -9.21 9.37 -7.48
C MET A 14 -9.52 10.05 -8.82
N ARG A 15 -10.11 9.29 -9.74
CA ARG A 15 -10.64 9.81 -11.01
C ARG A 15 -12.16 9.70 -10.98
N LEU A 16 -12.83 10.83 -10.77
CA LEU A 16 -14.28 10.90 -10.53
C LEU A 16 -15.10 11.13 -11.80
N VAL A 17 -14.66 10.57 -12.93
CA VAL A 17 -15.31 10.78 -14.23
C VAL A 17 -16.66 10.07 -14.33
N ASP A 18 -16.80 8.93 -13.64
CA ASP A 18 -17.99 8.07 -13.69
C ASP A 18 -18.76 8.09 -12.37
N PHE A 19 -18.60 9.13 -11.55
CA PHE A 19 -19.24 9.24 -10.24
C PHE A 19 -20.77 9.04 -10.33
N PRO A 20 -21.40 8.20 -9.49
CA PRO A 20 -20.84 7.42 -8.37
C PRO A 20 -20.46 5.96 -8.72
N MET A 21 -20.40 5.61 -10.01
CA MET A 21 -20.16 4.26 -10.53
C MET A 21 -18.68 4.05 -10.90
N ASP A 22 -17.77 4.62 -10.12
CA ASP A 22 -16.33 4.57 -10.34
C ASP A 22 -15.63 3.53 -9.45
N GLY A 23 -14.50 3.03 -9.95
CA GLY A 23 -13.59 2.16 -9.23
C GLY A 23 -12.27 2.87 -8.96
N HIS A 24 -11.69 2.67 -7.78
CA HIS A 24 -10.44 3.31 -7.38
C HIS A 24 -9.42 2.30 -6.86
N ALA A 25 -8.15 2.50 -7.23
CA ALA A 25 -7.02 1.79 -6.65
C ALA A 25 -6.20 2.78 -5.83
N CYS A 26 -6.16 2.61 -4.51
CA CYS A 26 -5.41 3.46 -3.60
C CYS A 26 -4.04 2.83 -3.26
N PRO A 27 -2.91 3.35 -3.78
CA PRO A 27 -1.60 2.77 -3.55
C PRO A 27 -1.03 3.19 -2.19
N LEU A 28 -0.55 2.21 -1.41
CA LEU A 28 0.31 2.45 -0.25
C LEU A 28 1.75 2.05 -0.59
N LYS A 29 2.65 3.04 -0.66
CA LYS A 29 4.06 2.84 -1.03
C LYS A 29 4.95 3.17 0.16
N PHE A 30 5.87 2.27 0.49
CA PHE A 30 6.86 2.45 1.55
C PHE A 30 8.23 1.94 1.09
N GLY A 31 9.28 2.50 1.68
CA GLY A 31 10.66 2.15 1.37
C GLY A 31 11.63 2.87 2.28
N SER A 32 12.92 2.58 2.10
CA SER A 32 13.98 3.29 2.81
C SER A 32 14.10 4.71 2.23
N TYR A 33 14.25 5.68 3.12
CA TYR A 33 14.45 7.07 2.73
C TYR A 33 15.91 7.35 2.31
N ALA A 34 16.87 6.72 2.99
CA ALA A 34 18.30 7.05 2.88
C ALA A 34 19.13 5.98 2.15
N TYR A 35 18.68 4.73 2.14
CA TYR A 35 19.47 3.63 1.59
C TYR A 35 19.03 3.27 0.17
N PRO A 36 19.94 3.32 -0.82
CA PRO A 36 19.63 2.89 -2.17
C PRO A 36 19.51 1.36 -2.26
N LYS A 37 19.01 0.88 -3.39
CA LYS A 37 18.84 -0.56 -3.66
C LYS A 37 20.12 -1.38 -3.53
N SER A 38 21.30 -0.77 -3.74
CA SER A 38 22.60 -1.42 -3.58
C SER A 38 22.93 -1.77 -2.13
N GLU A 39 22.31 -1.09 -1.16
CA GLU A 39 22.58 -1.26 0.26
C GLU A 39 21.43 -1.97 0.98
N MET A 40 20.18 -1.71 0.58
CA MET A 40 19.01 -2.28 1.24
C MET A 40 17.92 -2.69 0.25
N ILE A 41 17.40 -3.91 0.42
CA ILE A 41 16.30 -4.47 -0.39
C ILE A 41 15.21 -4.98 0.54
N TYR A 42 13.99 -4.44 0.38
CA TYR A 42 12.81 -4.95 1.08
C TYR A 42 12.25 -6.19 0.40
N THR A 43 11.83 -7.17 1.20
CA THR A 43 11.20 -8.41 0.73
C THR A 43 9.96 -8.73 1.56
N TRP A 44 9.00 -9.41 0.94
CA TRP A 44 7.79 -9.88 1.59
C TRP A 44 8.06 -11.19 2.31
N THR A 45 7.87 -11.22 3.63
CA THR A 45 8.24 -12.37 4.49
C THR A 45 7.43 -13.64 4.21
N LYS A 46 6.19 -13.51 3.73
CA LYS A 46 5.29 -14.62 3.37
C LYS A 46 5.05 -14.69 1.86
N GLY A 47 5.81 -13.93 1.07
CA GLY A 47 5.52 -13.69 -0.34
C GLY A 47 4.43 -12.63 -0.56
N PRO A 48 4.27 -12.13 -1.80
CA PRO A 48 3.42 -10.98 -2.11
C PRO A 48 1.94 -11.22 -1.79
N GLU A 49 1.42 -12.44 -2.00
CA GLU A 49 0.00 -12.73 -1.80
C GLU A 49 -0.43 -12.91 -0.34
N LYS A 50 0.51 -13.21 0.57
CA LYS A 50 0.20 -13.61 1.96
C LYS A 50 0.78 -12.67 3.01
N SER A 51 1.57 -11.67 2.61
CA SER A 51 2.21 -10.75 3.56
C SER A 51 1.30 -9.60 3.99
N VAL A 52 0.22 -9.32 3.26
CA VAL A 52 -0.77 -8.31 3.61
C VAL A 52 -2.07 -9.03 3.95
N GLU A 53 -2.54 -8.85 5.18
CA GLU A 53 -3.76 -9.47 5.68
C GLU A 53 -4.71 -8.34 6.11
N VAL A 54 -5.93 -8.38 5.60
CA VAL A 54 -6.98 -7.41 5.93
C VAL A 54 -8.00 -8.11 6.85
N PRO A 55 -8.18 -7.64 8.09
CA PRO A 55 -9.18 -8.23 8.98
C PRO A 55 -10.61 -7.95 8.49
N GLU A 56 -11.47 -8.97 8.48
CA GLU A 56 -12.88 -8.83 8.05
C GLU A 56 -13.66 -7.87 8.95
N GLU A 57 -13.41 -7.90 10.26
CA GLU A 57 -14.14 -7.10 11.25
C GLU A 57 -13.85 -5.58 11.17
N SER A 58 -12.70 -5.19 10.62
CA SER A 58 -12.23 -3.79 10.62
C SER A 58 -12.07 -3.18 9.23
N SER A 59 -12.56 -3.84 8.18
CA SER A 59 -12.41 -3.41 6.79
C SER A 59 -13.70 -2.88 6.15
N SER A 60 -14.78 -2.78 6.91
CA SER A 60 -16.02 -2.17 6.44
C SER A 60 -15.86 -0.66 6.28
N LEU A 61 -16.28 -0.15 5.12
CA LEU A 61 -16.29 1.27 4.80
C LEU A 61 -17.73 1.69 4.51
N VAL A 62 -18.08 2.93 4.83
CA VAL A 62 -19.47 3.41 4.74
C VAL A 62 -19.91 3.69 3.31
N GLN A 63 -18.97 4.12 2.45
CA GLN A 63 -19.27 4.60 1.08
C GLN A 63 -18.60 3.76 -0.01
N TYR A 64 -17.70 2.85 0.35
CA TYR A 64 -16.89 2.07 -0.58
C TYR A 64 -16.91 0.61 -0.18
N ASP A 65 -16.70 -0.27 -1.14
CA ASP A 65 -16.45 -1.68 -0.90
C ASP A 65 -14.98 -1.99 -1.16
N LEU A 66 -14.30 -2.61 -0.19
CA LEU A 66 -12.95 -3.10 -0.39
C LEU A 66 -13.00 -4.44 -1.12
N LEU A 67 -12.83 -4.41 -2.44
CA LEU A 67 -12.92 -5.61 -3.28
C LEU A 67 -11.68 -6.52 -3.18
N GLY A 68 -10.53 -5.98 -2.78
CA GLY A 68 -9.29 -6.73 -2.67
C GLY A 68 -8.06 -5.82 -2.63
N HIS A 69 -6.89 -6.43 -2.63
CA HIS A 69 -5.62 -5.73 -2.67
C HIS A 69 -4.64 -6.48 -3.59
N THR A 70 -3.70 -5.74 -4.17
CA THR A 70 -2.62 -6.29 -5.00
C THR A 70 -1.29 -5.80 -4.46
N VAL A 71 -0.33 -6.71 -4.35
CA VAL A 71 0.98 -6.43 -3.76
C VAL A 71 2.06 -6.55 -4.84
N SER A 72 2.91 -5.53 -4.94
CA SER A 72 4.06 -5.52 -5.84
C SER A 72 5.27 -4.89 -5.16
N SER A 73 6.45 -5.09 -5.76
CA SER A 73 7.69 -4.44 -5.35
C SER A 73 8.24 -3.64 -6.52
N GLU A 74 8.50 -2.35 -6.30
CA GLU A 74 8.99 -1.43 -7.33
C GLU A 74 10.27 -0.72 -6.84
N THR A 75 11.13 -0.29 -7.78
CA THR A 75 12.27 0.59 -7.47
C THR A 75 11.90 2.01 -7.91
N ILE A 76 11.76 2.92 -6.95
CA ILE A 76 11.41 4.32 -7.18
C ILE A 76 12.67 5.17 -6.99
N LYS A 77 12.93 6.11 -7.90
CA LYS A 77 14.01 7.08 -7.74
C LYS A 77 13.56 8.15 -6.74
N SER A 78 14.31 8.33 -5.67
CA SER A 78 14.03 9.38 -4.68
C SER A 78 14.89 10.61 -4.97
N ILE A 79 14.43 11.77 -4.50
CA ILE A 79 15.19 13.03 -4.56
C ILE A 79 16.45 12.96 -3.67
N THR A 80 16.49 12.01 -2.73
CA THR A 80 17.61 11.76 -1.82
C THR A 80 18.62 10.72 -2.31
N GLY A 81 18.45 10.16 -3.52
CA GLY A 81 19.37 9.17 -4.12
C GLY A 81 18.76 8.42 -5.30
#